data_AF-A0A915L2W9-F1
#
_entry.id   AF-A0A915L2W9-F1
#
_cell.length_a   1.000
_cell.length_b   1.000
_cell.length_c   1.000
_cell.angle_alpha   90.00
_cell.angle_beta   90.00
_cell.angle_gamma   90.00
#
_symmetry.space_group_name_H-M   'P 1'
#
loop_
_entity.id
_entity.type
_entity.pdbx_description
1 polymer ?
#
loop_
_entity_poly.entity_id
_entity_poly.type
_entity_poly.pdbx_seq_one_letter_code
_entity_poly.pdbx_strand_id
1 'polypeptide(L)'
;FRIEQQEYAKEKIEWTSDIGRSSSDNQPILDILTKRSYGIFHLLDDECCFPKGTDESFLLKCHYNHIDNPLYSKSKSHEPEFCIRHFGGPVWYEVPGFLEKNRDTVKGQVTNLFKDNQNPVIAQMFKARSATVSLPIENDGKAQKSATVSSSFILSMNMLIQKLSKNKAHFIRCIKPNQDKIPSNFDLRFVSEQIRRLGFLDTVKLRRVGYPVKYVTKDFTFR
;
A
#
# COMPACT_ATOMS: atom_id res chain seq x y z
N PHE A 1 -1.68 -4.75 16.84
CA PHE A 1 -0.82 -4.48 18.00
C PHE A 1 -1.20 -3.19 18.72
N ARG A 2 -1.20 -2.01 18.06
CA ARG A 2 -1.63 -0.74 18.68
C ARG A 2 -3.02 -0.77 19.34
N ILE A 3 -4.03 -1.33 18.66
CA ILE A 3 -5.40 -1.43 19.20
C ILE A 3 -5.44 -2.31 20.46
N GLU A 4 -4.69 -3.42 20.47
CA GLU A 4 -4.65 -4.35 21.60
C GLU A 4 -3.98 -3.73 22.83
N GLN A 5 -2.91 -2.95 22.64
CA GLN A 5 -2.27 -2.18 23.72
C GLN A 5 -3.17 -1.06 24.26
N GLN A 6 -3.88 -0.35 23.38
CA GLN A 6 -4.86 0.66 23.81
C GLN A 6 -5.97 0.04 24.66
N GLU A 7 -6.37 -1.19 24.36
CA GLU A 7 -7.38 -1.91 25.13
C GLU A 7 -6.86 -2.37 26.49
N TYR A 8 -5.63 -2.91 26.57
CA TYR A 8 -4.99 -3.22 27.85
C TYR A 8 -4.85 -1.98 28.75
N ALA A 9 -4.50 -0.83 28.16
CA ALA A 9 -4.47 0.44 28.87
C ALA A 9 -5.86 0.88 29.37
N LYS A 10 -6.90 0.71 28.56
CA LYS A 10 -8.29 1.00 28.95
C LYS A 10 -8.77 0.11 30.10
N GLU A 11 -8.41 -1.17 30.07
CA GLU A 11 -8.77 -2.16 31.08
C GLU A 11 -7.85 -2.12 32.32
N LYS A 12 -6.86 -1.21 32.34
CA LYS A 12 -5.88 -1.06 33.42
C LYS A 12 -5.11 -2.35 33.72
N ILE A 13 -4.86 -3.15 32.69
CA ILE A 13 -4.02 -4.35 32.81
C ILE A 13 -2.56 -3.90 32.92
N GLU A 14 -1.88 -4.30 33.98
CA GLU A 14 -0.43 -4.11 34.11
C GLU A 14 0.28 -4.88 33.00
N TRP A 15 0.79 -4.15 32.02
CA TRP A 15 1.43 -4.69 30.83
C TRP A 15 2.76 -3.97 30.59
N THR A 16 3.85 -4.73 30.48
CA THR A 16 5.15 -4.17 30.12
C THR A 16 5.12 -3.69 28.66
N SER A 17 5.07 -2.37 28.46
CA SER A 17 4.96 -1.72 27.14
C SER A 17 6.11 -2.08 26.19
N ASP A 18 7.21 -2.58 26.73
CA ASP A 18 8.42 -3.00 26.02
C ASP A 18 8.21 -4.24 25.14
N ILE A 19 7.33 -5.16 25.55
CA ILE A 19 7.10 -6.45 24.86
C ILE A 19 6.24 -6.25 23.58
N GLY A 20 5.57 -5.09 23.48
CA GLY A 20 4.73 -4.71 22.35
C GLY A 20 5.30 -3.60 21.47
N ARG A 21 6.49 -3.07 21.78
CA ARG A 21 7.24 -2.16 20.91
C ARG A 21 7.81 -2.96 19.73
N SER A 22 6.90 -3.41 18.87
CA SER A 22 7.21 -4.04 17.59
C SER A 22 8.20 -3.13 16.88
N SER A 23 9.42 -3.61 16.64
CA SER A 23 10.47 -2.88 15.88
C SER A 23 10.14 -2.74 14.39
N SER A 24 8.85 -2.79 14.06
CA SER A 24 8.28 -3.03 12.74
C SER A 24 6.99 -2.21 12.57
N ASP A 25 6.98 -0.98 13.07
CA ASP A 25 5.98 0.01 12.65
C ASP A 25 6.27 0.42 11.20
N ASN A 26 5.34 0.07 10.30
CA ASN A 26 5.44 0.39 8.88
C ASN A 26 4.78 1.75 8.53
N GLN A 27 4.25 2.50 9.51
CA GLN A 27 3.69 3.83 9.27
C GLN A 27 4.66 4.77 8.55
N PRO A 28 5.96 4.85 8.89
CA PRO A 28 6.89 5.70 8.15
C PRO A 28 7.03 5.32 6.66
N ILE A 29 6.88 4.03 6.32
CA ILE A 29 6.89 3.53 4.94
C ILE A 29 5.59 3.94 4.21
N LEU A 30 4.45 3.87 4.90
CA LEU A 30 3.19 4.35 4.34
C LEU A 30 3.23 5.86 4.13
N ASP A 31 3.80 6.62 5.06
CA ASP A 31 3.92 8.07 4.96
C ASP A 31 4.75 8.51 3.74
N ILE A 32 5.93 7.91 3.51
CA ILE A 32 6.72 8.25 2.32
C ILE A 32 5.98 7.92 1.02
N LEU A 33 5.12 6.90 1.00
CA LEU A 33 4.36 6.53 -0.20
C LEU A 33 3.11 7.41 -0.40
N THR A 34 2.30 7.62 0.64
CA THR A 34 0.92 8.09 0.51
C THR A 34 0.63 9.45 1.14
N LYS A 35 1.58 10.09 1.84
CA LYS A 35 1.30 11.36 2.53
C LYS A 35 0.88 12.46 1.56
N ARG A 36 -0.18 13.19 1.91
CA ARG A 36 -0.95 14.06 0.98
C ARG A 36 -0.14 15.14 0.27
N SER A 37 0.92 15.64 0.87
CA SER A 37 1.68 16.79 0.33
C SER A 37 2.99 16.42 -0.36
N TYR A 38 3.62 15.32 0.03
CA TYR A 38 4.96 14.97 -0.45
C TYR A 38 5.17 13.47 -0.58
N GLY A 39 4.14 12.62 -0.42
CA GLY A 39 4.28 11.20 -0.66
C GLY A 39 4.56 10.92 -2.14
N ILE A 40 5.32 9.86 -2.42
CA ILE A 40 5.73 9.48 -3.79
C ILE A 40 4.53 9.45 -4.76
N PHE A 41 3.39 8.89 -4.35
CA PHE A 41 2.19 8.86 -5.21
C PHE A 41 1.61 10.24 -5.50
N HIS A 42 1.62 11.16 -4.53
CA HIS A 42 1.13 12.53 -4.75
C HIS A 42 2.08 13.32 -5.64
N LEU A 43 3.40 13.14 -5.48
CA LEU A 43 4.40 13.72 -6.37
C LEU A 43 4.22 13.22 -7.82
N LEU A 44 3.94 11.93 -7.99
CA LEU A 44 3.67 11.33 -9.29
C LEU A 44 2.39 11.89 -9.92
N ASP A 45 1.32 12.01 -9.15
CA ASP A 45 0.04 12.57 -9.61
C ASP A 45 0.17 14.04 -10.02
N ASP A 46 0.91 14.83 -9.25
CA ASP A 46 1.17 16.23 -9.57
C ASP A 46 2.02 16.36 -10.84
N GLU A 47 3.03 15.50 -11.04
CA GLU A 47 3.82 15.50 -12.27
C GLU A 47 3.00 15.07 -13.49
N CYS A 48 2.09 14.10 -13.33
CA CYS A 48 1.19 13.68 -14.40
C CYS A 48 0.30 14.82 -14.90
N CYS A 49 -0.10 15.74 -14.00
CA CYS A 49 -0.92 16.91 -14.31
C CYS A 49 -0.11 18.07 -14.92
N PHE A 50 1.22 18.04 -14.82
CA PHE A 50 2.07 19.12 -15.32
C PHE A 50 2.25 18.99 -16.85
N PRO A 51 1.95 20.03 -17.67
CA PRO A 51 2.01 19.93 -19.12
C PRO A 51 3.38 19.54 -19.70
N LYS A 52 4.46 19.90 -18.99
CA LYS A 52 5.85 19.55 -19.34
C LYS A 52 6.45 18.55 -18.34
N GLY A 53 5.60 17.80 -17.64
CA GLY A 53 6.04 16.81 -16.66
C GLY A 53 6.72 15.63 -17.35
N THR A 54 7.86 15.23 -16.81
CA THR A 54 8.72 14.15 -17.30
C THR A 54 9.05 13.18 -16.17
N ASP A 55 9.48 11.97 -16.51
CA ASP A 55 9.94 10.97 -15.54
C ASP A 55 11.16 11.51 -14.76
N GLU A 56 12.04 12.26 -15.42
CA GLU A 56 13.21 12.90 -14.80
C GLU A 56 12.81 13.99 -13.80
N SER A 57 11.86 14.85 -14.16
CA SER A 57 11.39 15.90 -13.23
C SER A 57 10.64 15.33 -12.04
N PHE A 58 9.89 14.23 -12.21
CA PHE A 58 9.33 13.46 -11.10
C PHE A 58 10.44 12.90 -10.18
N LEU A 59 11.46 12.25 -10.74
CA LEU A 59 12.58 11.70 -9.97
C LEU A 59 13.31 12.78 -9.17
N LEU A 60 13.57 13.95 -9.79
CA LEU A 60 14.18 15.09 -9.12
C LEU A 60 13.33 15.59 -7.93
N LYS A 61 11.99 15.63 -8.07
CA LYS A 61 11.09 15.96 -6.96
C LYS A 61 11.16 14.91 -5.85
N CYS A 62 11.21 13.62 -6.18
CA CYS A 62 11.37 12.57 -5.17
C CYS A 62 12.69 12.72 -4.40
N HIS A 63 13.80 12.95 -5.10
CA HIS A 63 15.08 13.21 -4.45
C HIS A 63 15.02 14.44 -3.53
N TYR A 64 14.47 15.55 -4.03
CA TYR A 64 14.36 16.80 -3.27
C TYR A 64 13.56 16.62 -1.97
N ASN A 65 12.46 15.88 -2.00
CA ASN A 65 11.58 15.73 -0.84
C ASN A 65 12.01 14.63 0.15
N HIS A 66 12.86 13.69 -0.27
CA HIS A 66 13.11 12.47 0.51
C HIS A 66 14.57 12.10 0.72
N ILE A 67 15.55 12.84 0.22
CA ILE A 67 16.96 12.46 0.35
C ILE A 67 17.41 12.25 1.80
N ASP A 68 16.87 13.04 2.73
CA ASP A 68 17.18 12.96 4.17
C ASP A 68 16.37 11.88 4.91
N ASN A 69 15.43 11.23 4.23
CA ASN A 69 14.62 10.17 4.83
C ASN A 69 15.39 8.85 4.85
N PRO A 70 15.58 8.18 6.00
CA PRO A 70 16.33 6.92 6.09
C PRO A 70 15.71 5.75 5.31
N LEU A 71 14.44 5.87 4.90
CA LEU A 71 13.75 4.89 4.08
C LEU A 71 13.93 5.13 2.58
N TYR A 72 14.50 6.26 2.18
CA TYR A 72 14.74 6.60 0.79
C TYR A 72 16.22 6.47 0.47
N SER A 73 16.55 6.09 -0.76
CA SER A 73 17.92 6.10 -1.23
C SER A 73 17.96 6.48 -2.71
N LYS A 74 18.93 7.33 -3.05
CA LYS A 74 19.25 7.71 -4.43
C LYS A 74 20.34 6.78 -4.97
N SER A 75 20.25 6.39 -6.24
CA SER A 75 21.32 5.61 -6.87
C SER A 75 22.61 6.40 -6.94
N LYS A 76 23.74 5.72 -6.72
CA LYS A 76 25.07 6.29 -6.96
C LYS A 76 25.45 6.24 -8.45
N SER A 77 24.76 5.38 -9.20
CA SER A 77 24.85 5.31 -10.65
C SER A 77 24.05 6.46 -11.27
N HIS A 78 24.35 6.83 -12.52
CA HIS A 78 23.57 7.82 -13.28
C HIS A 78 22.21 7.27 -13.77
N GLU A 79 21.79 6.10 -13.27
CA GLU A 79 20.53 5.47 -13.63
C GLU A 79 19.34 6.22 -13.04
N PRO A 80 18.24 6.40 -13.81
CA PRO A 80 17.05 7.09 -13.35
C PRO A 80 16.21 6.19 -12.43
N GLU A 81 16.71 5.94 -11.21
CA GLU A 81 16.07 5.07 -10.23
C GLU A 81 16.08 5.66 -8.80
N PHE A 82 15.16 5.18 -7.96
CA PHE A 82 15.19 5.43 -6.52
C PHE A 82 14.88 4.15 -5.75
N CYS A 83 15.34 4.08 -4.50
CA CYS A 83 15.07 2.96 -3.60
C CYS A 83 14.18 3.38 -2.44
N ILE A 84 13.21 2.53 -2.12
CA ILE A 84 12.44 2.59 -0.87
C ILE A 84 12.77 1.36 -0.04
N ARG A 85 13.11 1.56 1.23
CA ARG A 85 13.29 0.50 2.22
C ARG A 85 11.92 0.05 2.73
N HIS A 86 11.35 -0.95 2.07
CA HIS A 86 10.11 -1.60 2.52
C HIS A 86 10.38 -2.51 3.73
N PHE A 87 9.29 -2.99 4.32
CA PHE A 87 9.33 -3.99 5.38
C PHE A 87 10.07 -5.27 4.96
N GLY A 88 9.98 -5.64 3.68
CA GLY A 88 10.69 -6.79 3.10
C GLY A 88 12.13 -6.53 2.69
N GLY A 89 12.65 -5.31 2.88
CA GLY A 89 13.98 -4.88 2.41
C GLY A 89 13.93 -3.74 1.39
N PRO A 90 15.10 -3.26 0.93
CA PRO A 90 15.20 -2.23 -0.10
C PRO A 90 14.70 -2.73 -1.45
N VAL A 91 13.90 -1.92 -2.13
CA VAL A 91 13.41 -2.17 -3.49
C VAL A 91 13.78 -0.96 -4.34
N TRP A 92 14.46 -1.21 -5.45
CA TRP A 92 14.82 -0.22 -6.46
C TRP A 92 13.70 -0.12 -7.50
N TYR A 93 13.36 1.12 -7.84
CA TYR A 93 12.33 1.48 -8.81
C TYR A 93 12.96 2.28 -9.94
N GLU A 94 13.00 1.68 -11.13
CA GLU A 94 13.36 2.36 -12.36
C GLU A 94 12.22 3.29 -12.78
N VAL A 95 12.51 4.58 -12.90
CA VAL A 95 11.50 5.63 -13.15
C VAL A 95 10.98 5.72 -14.59
N PRO A 96 11.74 5.37 -15.66
CA PRO A 96 11.23 5.48 -17.02
C PRO A 96 9.86 4.81 -17.24
N GLY A 97 8.92 5.57 -17.81
CA GLY A 97 7.54 5.17 -18.07
C GLY A 97 6.58 5.30 -16.88
N PHE A 98 7.00 5.87 -15.75
CA PHE A 98 6.13 6.05 -14.58
C PHE A 98 4.94 6.97 -14.88
N LEU A 99 5.18 8.13 -15.50
CA LEU A 99 4.11 9.09 -15.80
C LEU A 99 3.10 8.52 -16.80
N GLU A 100 3.58 7.84 -17.85
CA GLU A 100 2.71 7.22 -18.86
C GLU A 100 1.82 6.15 -18.21
N LYS A 101 2.42 5.23 -17.44
CA LYS A 101 1.68 4.19 -16.72
C LYS A 101 0.67 4.76 -15.74
N ASN A 102 1.01 5.85 -15.06
CA ASN A 102 0.13 6.44 -14.06
C ASN A 102 -1.01 7.27 -14.65
N ARG A 103 -0.80 7.88 -15.81
CA ARG A 103 -1.85 8.60 -16.54
C ARG A 103 -2.96 7.65 -17.02
N ASP A 104 -2.61 6.40 -17.38
CA ASP A 104 -3.54 5.37 -17.90
C ASP A 104 -4.53 5.94 -18.93
N THR A 105 -4.03 6.84 -19.79
CA THR A 105 -4.87 7.59 -20.71
C THR A 105 -5.20 6.75 -21.94
N VAL A 106 -6.45 6.31 -22.04
CA VAL A 106 -7.00 5.81 -23.30
C VAL A 106 -7.49 7.01 -24.11
N LYS A 107 -7.02 7.15 -25.36
CA LYS A 107 -7.48 8.21 -26.27
C LYS A 107 -9.00 8.20 -26.39
N GLY A 108 -9.64 9.36 -26.22
CA GLY A 108 -11.11 9.48 -26.25
C GLY A 108 -11.76 8.99 -27.54
N GLN A 109 -11.05 9.08 -28.68
CA GLN A 109 -11.53 8.52 -29.95
C GLN A 109 -11.69 7.00 -29.90
N VAL A 110 -10.77 6.31 -29.23
CA VAL A 110 -10.81 4.85 -29.06
C VAL A 110 -11.96 4.46 -28.14
N THR A 111 -12.18 5.20 -27.04
CA THR A 111 -13.30 4.91 -26.14
C THR A 111 -14.65 5.16 -26.81
N ASN A 112 -14.78 6.19 -27.65
CA ASN A 112 -16.00 6.45 -28.40
C ASN A 112 -16.28 5.36 -29.45
N LEU A 113 -15.26 4.91 -30.19
CA LEU A 113 -15.40 3.80 -31.13
C LEU A 113 -15.95 2.53 -30.47
N PHE A 114 -15.48 2.20 -29.26
CA PHE A 114 -15.96 1.01 -28.55
C PHE A 114 -17.35 1.20 -27.93
N LYS A 115 -17.78 2.41 -27.59
CA LYS A 115 -19.16 2.69 -27.11
C LYS A 115 -20.20 2.47 -28.20
N ASP A 116 -19.83 2.70 -29.45
CA ASP A 116 -20.70 2.57 -30.62
C ASP A 116 -20.52 1.22 -31.33
N ASN A 117 -19.82 0.28 -30.69
CA ASN A 117 -19.58 -1.04 -31.26
C ASN A 117 -20.89 -1.82 -31.40
N GLN A 118 -21.02 -2.56 -32.50
CA GLN A 118 -22.21 -3.39 -32.78
C GLN A 118 -22.38 -4.54 -31.78
N ASN A 119 -21.30 -4.98 -31.12
CA ASN A 119 -21.39 -5.96 -30.05
C ASN A 119 -21.89 -5.27 -28.76
N PRO A 120 -23.09 -5.63 -28.26
CA PRO A 120 -23.70 -4.95 -27.11
C PRO A 120 -22.90 -5.11 -25.82
N VAL A 121 -22.17 -6.22 -25.65
CA VAL A 121 -21.32 -6.46 -24.48
C VAL A 121 -20.15 -5.48 -24.47
N ILE A 122 -19.48 -5.32 -25.61
CA ILE A 122 -18.34 -4.40 -25.76
C ILE A 122 -18.81 -2.96 -25.55
N ALA A 123 -19.92 -2.56 -26.19
CA ALA A 123 -20.50 -1.24 -26.01
C ALA A 123 -20.84 -0.95 -24.54
N GLN A 124 -21.44 -1.91 -23.83
CA GLN A 124 -21.80 -1.76 -22.43
C GLN A 124 -20.58 -1.62 -21.52
N MET A 125 -19.51 -2.39 -21.75
CA MET A 125 -18.26 -2.30 -20.95
C MET A 125 -17.64 -0.90 -21.01
N PHE A 126 -17.59 -0.28 -22.20
CA PHE A 126 -16.98 1.04 -22.39
C PHE A 126 -17.89 2.21 -21.97
N LYS A 127 -19.22 2.02 -22.02
CA LYS A 127 -20.19 2.94 -21.40
C LYS A 127 -20.07 2.95 -19.88
N ALA A 128 -19.96 1.78 -19.25
CA ALA A 128 -19.79 1.63 -17.80
C ALA A 128 -18.46 2.25 -17.31
N ARG A 129 -17.35 2.03 -18.03
CA ARG A 129 -16.02 2.59 -17.69
C ARG A 129 -16.02 4.12 -17.67
N SER A 130 -16.76 4.76 -18.57
CA SER A 130 -16.86 6.22 -18.61
C SER A 130 -17.56 6.79 -17.37
N ALA A 131 -18.51 6.07 -16.78
CA ALA A 131 -19.17 6.47 -15.54
C ALA A 131 -18.26 6.33 -14.31
N THR A 132 -17.31 5.38 -14.31
CA THR A 132 -16.40 5.13 -13.17
C THR A 132 -15.19 6.06 -13.15
N VAL A 133 -14.65 6.44 -14.32
CA VAL A 133 -13.52 7.39 -14.44
C VAL A 133 -13.96 8.84 -14.15
N SER A 134 -15.27 9.11 -14.17
CA SER A 134 -15.85 10.44 -13.95
C SER A 134 -16.11 10.79 -12.48
N LEU A 135 -15.62 10.01 -11.50
CA LEU A 135 -15.71 10.42 -10.10
C LEU A 135 -14.92 11.72 -9.92
N PRO A 136 -15.58 12.87 -9.65
CA PRO A 136 -14.88 14.12 -9.46
C PRO A 136 -14.07 14.01 -8.18
N ILE A 137 -12.76 14.20 -8.28
CA ILE A 137 -11.98 14.59 -7.10
C ILE A 137 -12.31 16.06 -6.89
N GLU A 138 -13.28 16.35 -6.03
CA GLU A 138 -13.60 17.72 -5.62
C GLU A 138 -12.33 18.36 -5.02
N ASN A 139 -11.84 19.40 -5.67
CA ASN A 139 -10.83 20.29 -5.12
C ASN A 139 -11.08 21.70 -5.67
N ASP A 140 -11.32 22.63 -4.74
CA ASP A 140 -11.46 24.08 -4.90
C ASP A 140 -10.74 24.69 -6.13
N GLY A 141 -11.48 24.85 -7.23
CA GLY A 141 -11.19 25.84 -8.27
C GLY A 141 -9.95 25.63 -9.15
N LYS A 142 -9.34 24.43 -9.21
CA LYS A 142 -8.26 24.12 -10.17
C LYS A 142 -8.65 22.96 -11.09
N ALA A 143 -8.17 23.03 -12.33
CA ALA A 143 -8.47 22.13 -13.44
C ALA A 143 -8.71 20.67 -13.00
N GLN A 144 -9.81 20.11 -13.52
CA GLN A 144 -10.30 18.76 -13.28
C GLN A 144 -9.17 17.73 -13.48
N LYS A 145 -8.56 17.27 -12.39
CA LYS A 145 -7.52 16.23 -12.44
C LYS A 145 -8.17 14.94 -12.91
N SER A 146 -7.75 14.40 -14.06
CA SER A 146 -8.12 13.04 -14.45
C SER A 146 -7.62 12.06 -13.39
N ALA A 147 -8.47 11.12 -12.97
CA ALA A 147 -8.07 10.09 -12.04
C ALA A 147 -6.88 9.31 -12.60
N THR A 148 -5.77 9.32 -11.87
CA THR A 148 -4.57 8.51 -12.16
C THR A 148 -4.72 7.10 -11.60
N VAL A 149 -3.82 6.21 -11.99
CA VAL A 149 -3.74 4.85 -11.42
C VAL A 149 -3.47 4.90 -9.93
N SER A 150 -2.50 5.71 -9.48
CA SER A 150 -2.17 5.81 -8.05
C SER A 150 -3.29 6.40 -7.21
N SER A 151 -3.95 7.47 -7.66
CA SER A 151 -5.07 8.06 -6.92
C SER A 151 -6.24 7.07 -6.78
N SER A 152 -6.58 6.36 -7.86
CA SER A 152 -7.62 5.33 -7.88
C SER A 152 -7.25 4.12 -7.00
N PHE A 153 -5.98 3.71 -7.01
CA PHE A 153 -5.46 2.64 -6.15
C PHE A 153 -5.55 3.01 -4.66
N ILE A 154 -5.10 4.22 -4.28
CA ILE A 154 -5.16 4.70 -2.89
C ILE A 154 -6.61 4.76 -2.42
N LEU A 155 -7.53 5.29 -3.24
CA LEU A 155 -8.95 5.33 -2.92
C LEU A 155 -9.51 3.93 -2.66
N SER A 156 -9.24 2.99 -3.57
CA SER A 156 -9.69 1.60 -3.47
C SER A 156 -9.12 0.89 -2.24
N MET A 157 -7.84 1.10 -1.93
CA MET A 157 -7.20 0.57 -0.73
C MET A 157 -7.82 1.14 0.55
N ASN A 158 -8.07 2.45 0.61
CA ASN A 158 -8.71 3.08 1.77
C ASN A 158 -10.12 2.54 2.01
N MET A 159 -10.91 2.38 0.94
CA MET A 159 -12.24 1.76 1.02
C MET A 159 -12.16 0.31 1.51
N LEU A 160 -11.18 -0.46 1.04
CA LEU A 160 -10.97 -1.84 1.50
C LEU A 160 -10.59 -1.88 2.99
N ILE A 161 -9.64 -1.06 3.43
CA ILE A 161 -9.20 -1.00 4.82
C ILE A 161 -10.37 -0.64 5.74
N GLN A 162 -11.21 0.33 5.35
CA GLN A 162 -12.42 0.70 6.11
C GLN A 162 -13.44 -0.44 6.21
N LYS A 163 -13.59 -1.27 5.17
CA LYS A 163 -14.46 -2.45 5.20
C LYS A 163 -13.88 -3.54 6.12
N LEU A 164 -12.57 -3.75 6.07
CA LEU A 164 -11.88 -4.73 6.91
C LEU A 164 -11.88 -4.33 8.40
N SER A 165 -11.73 -3.04 8.71
CA SER A 165 -11.68 -2.54 10.08
C SER A 165 -12.99 -2.70 10.85
N LYS A 166 -14.12 -2.90 10.16
CA LYS A 166 -15.43 -3.13 10.77
C LYS A 166 -15.67 -4.57 11.21
N ASN A 167 -14.79 -5.50 10.83
CA ASN A 167 -14.98 -6.93 11.06
C ASN A 167 -13.85 -7.51 11.94
N LYS A 168 -14.14 -8.65 12.58
CA LYS A 168 -13.10 -9.42 13.27
C LYS A 168 -12.16 -10.04 12.24
N ALA A 169 -10.89 -9.65 12.28
CA ALA A 169 -9.89 -10.14 11.34
C ALA A 169 -9.31 -11.49 11.78
N HIS A 170 -9.18 -12.41 10.81
CA HIS A 170 -8.41 -13.64 10.93
C HIS A 170 -7.22 -13.56 9.95
N PHE A 171 -6.03 -13.93 10.41
CA PHE A 171 -4.80 -13.80 9.62
C PHE A 171 -4.26 -15.19 9.26
N ILE A 172 -4.16 -15.47 7.96
CA ILE A 172 -3.49 -16.65 7.40
C ILE A 172 -2.18 -16.17 6.79
N ARG A 173 -1.07 -16.81 7.15
CA ARG A 173 0.26 -16.50 6.61
C ARG A 173 0.77 -17.67 5.80
N CYS A 174 0.89 -17.44 4.49
CA CYS A 174 1.43 -18.43 3.56
C CYS A 174 2.96 -18.33 3.52
N ILE A 175 3.65 -19.47 3.50
CA ILE A 175 5.10 -19.57 3.41
C ILE A 175 5.44 -20.39 2.17
N LYS A 176 6.31 -19.86 1.31
CA LYS A 176 6.80 -20.59 0.14
C LYS A 176 7.99 -21.47 0.56
N PRO A 177 7.95 -22.80 0.35
CA PRO A 177 8.99 -23.69 0.85
C PRO A 177 10.31 -23.62 0.08
N ASN A 178 10.28 -23.21 -1.19
CA ASN A 178 11.47 -23.01 -2.05
C ASN A 178 11.15 -22.05 -3.20
N GLN A 179 12.17 -21.52 -3.88
CA GLN A 179 11.98 -20.62 -5.01
C GLN A 179 11.58 -21.34 -6.30
N ASP A 180 12.07 -22.57 -6.50
CA ASP A 180 11.97 -23.36 -7.73
C ASP A 180 10.60 -24.00 -7.99
N LYS A 181 9.66 -23.86 -7.04
CA LYS A 181 8.31 -24.46 -7.09
C LYS A 181 8.33 -26.00 -7.09
N ILE A 182 9.32 -26.59 -6.44
CA ILE A 182 9.49 -28.05 -6.36
C ILE A 182 8.74 -28.59 -5.12
N PRO A 183 7.90 -29.64 -5.26
CA PRO A 183 7.24 -30.26 -4.11
C PRO A 183 8.28 -30.93 -3.19
N SER A 184 7.99 -31.01 -1.89
CA SER A 184 8.85 -31.65 -0.87
C SER A 184 10.29 -31.10 -0.75
N ASN A 185 10.58 -29.95 -1.36
CA ASN A 185 11.85 -29.26 -1.21
C ASN A 185 11.69 -28.09 -0.21
N PHE A 186 12.38 -28.14 0.93
CA PHE A 186 12.30 -27.14 1.97
C PHE A 186 13.63 -26.40 2.12
N ASP A 187 13.70 -25.18 1.59
CA ASP A 187 14.83 -24.29 1.78
C ASP A 187 14.69 -23.57 3.12
N LEU A 188 15.46 -24.05 4.11
CA LEU A 188 15.44 -23.50 5.47
C LEU A 188 15.84 -22.01 5.51
N ARG A 189 16.81 -21.56 4.69
CA ARG A 189 17.25 -20.16 4.71
C ARG A 189 16.15 -19.26 4.15
N PHE A 190 15.59 -19.64 3.01
CA PHE A 190 14.50 -18.90 2.36
C PHE A 190 13.24 -18.85 3.21
N VAL A 191 12.87 -19.95 3.86
CA VAL A 191 11.72 -20.00 4.78
C VAL A 191 11.97 -19.17 6.04
N SER A 192 13.17 -19.28 6.65
CA SER A 192 13.52 -18.51 7.85
C SER A 192 13.47 -17.00 7.59
N GLU A 193 13.91 -16.57 6.41
CA GLU A 193 13.82 -15.18 6.00
C GLU A 193 12.36 -14.71 5.87
N GLN A 194 11.49 -15.52 5.27
CA GLN A 194 10.04 -15.22 5.23
C GLN A 194 9.42 -15.13 6.63
N ILE A 195 9.74 -16.06 7.53
CA ILE A 195 9.23 -16.04 8.93
C ILE A 195 9.61 -14.73 9.63
N ARG A 196 10.86 -14.28 9.44
CA ARG A 196 11.34 -13.00 9.97
C ARG A 196 10.65 -11.82 9.31
N ARG A 197 10.62 -11.78 7.97
CA ARG A 197 9.99 -10.72 7.16
C ARG A 197 8.48 -10.65 7.31
N LEU A 198 7.79 -11.70 7.75
CA LEU A 198 6.35 -11.64 8.03
C LEU A 198 6.08 -11.15 9.46
N GLY A 199 7.11 -10.99 10.31
CA GLY A 199 6.95 -10.68 11.74
C GLY A 199 6.29 -11.84 12.50
N PHE A 200 6.54 -13.09 12.09
CA PHE A 200 5.91 -14.27 12.70
C PHE A 200 6.38 -14.44 14.14
N LEU A 201 7.68 -14.29 14.38
CA LEU A 201 8.27 -14.38 15.72
C LEU A 201 7.68 -13.33 16.67
N ASP A 202 7.51 -12.08 16.21
CA ASP A 202 6.91 -11.01 17.00
C ASP A 202 5.44 -11.32 17.32
N THR A 203 4.72 -11.87 16.35
CA THR A 203 3.32 -12.30 16.52
C THR A 203 3.20 -13.44 17.53
N VAL A 204 4.08 -14.44 17.47
CA VAL A 204 4.10 -15.57 18.41
C VAL A 204 4.44 -15.10 19.82
N LYS A 205 5.47 -14.26 19.97
CA LYS A 205 5.84 -13.66 21.26
C LYS A 205 4.65 -12.93 21.87
N LEU A 206 4.00 -12.06 21.09
CA LEU A 206 2.86 -11.29 21.58
C LEU A 206 1.68 -12.20 21.95
N ARG A 207 1.34 -13.20 21.13
CA ARG A 207 0.24 -14.14 21.44
C ARG A 207 0.54 -15.00 22.68
N ARG A 208 1.81 -15.30 22.95
CA ARG A 208 2.24 -16.06 24.12
C ARG A 208 2.14 -15.25 25.40
N VAL A 209 2.55 -13.99 25.37
CA VAL A 209 2.58 -13.14 26.57
C VAL A 209 1.29 -12.37 26.78
N GLY A 210 0.55 -12.05 25.72
CA GLY A 210 -0.68 -11.28 25.75
C GLY A 210 -1.92 -12.10 26.13
N TYR A 211 -3.05 -11.42 26.16
CA TYR A 211 -4.38 -11.97 26.45
C TYR A 211 -5.21 -12.00 25.15
N PRO A 212 -5.08 -13.05 24.31
CA PRO A 212 -5.68 -13.09 22.98
C PRO A 212 -7.18 -13.35 22.97
N VAL A 213 -7.73 -13.85 24.09
CA VAL A 213 -9.14 -14.18 24.26
C VAL A 213 -9.69 -13.29 25.38
N LYS A 214 -10.81 -12.62 25.10
CA LYS A 214 -11.44 -11.67 26.01
C LYS A 214 -12.93 -11.99 26.09
N TYR A 215 -13.45 -12.02 27.31
CA TYR A 215 -14.88 -12.16 27.59
C TYR A 215 -15.30 -11.05 28.52
N VAL A 216 -16.52 -10.56 28.35
CA VAL A 216 -17.16 -9.73 29.37
C VAL A 216 -17.40 -10.61 30.59
N THR A 217 -17.26 -10.07 31.81
CA THR A 217 -17.31 -10.84 33.06
C THR A 217 -18.54 -11.74 33.14
N LYS A 218 -19.72 -11.26 32.72
CA LYS A 218 -20.95 -12.05 32.69
C LYS A 218 -20.82 -13.26 31.77
N ASP A 219 -20.35 -13.06 30.54
CA ASP A 219 -20.19 -14.14 29.55
C ASP A 219 -19.15 -15.18 29.99
N PHE A 220 -18.12 -14.76 30.72
CA PHE A 220 -17.13 -15.67 31.29
C PHE A 220 -17.74 -16.57 32.37
N THR A 221 -18.60 -16.02 33.23
CA THR A 221 -19.23 -16.78 34.34
C THR A 221 -20.30 -17.79 33.89
N PHE A 222 -20.85 -17.63 32.68
CA PHE A 222 -21.85 -18.54 32.12
C PHE A 222 -21.28 -19.62 31.19
N ARG A 223 -19.95 -19.68 31.04
CA ARG A 223 -19.23 -20.68 30.24
C ARG A 223 -18.63 -21.78 31.11
#